data_AF-A0A3D5DV68-F1
#
_entry.id   AF-A0A3D5DV68-F1
#
_cell.length_a   1.000
_cell.length_b   1.000
_cell.length_c   1.000
_cell.angle_alpha   90.00
_cell.angle_beta   90.00
_cell.angle_gamma   90.00
#
_symmetry.space_group_name_H-M   'P 1'
#
loop_
_entity.id
_entity.type
_entity.pdbx_description
1 polymer ?
#
loop_
_entity_poly.entity_id
_entity_poly.type
_entity_poly.pdbx_seq_one_letter_code
_entity_poly.pdbx_strand_id
1 'polypeptide(L)'
;MTTFRLACQAVNATARSATAEVRQAPGMMGAVPEPMNLIAVAGSSSLTFACRDLPADAAVIAAGHEPNGYFWEGVAKYVAAGLLSQVELDCEAGMFCARGDRAVLGQLREELAGYLDSPEKIARLIREAEASGFQFDD
;
A
#
# COMPACT_ATOMS: atom_id res chain seq x y z
N MET A 1 -2.79 -3.20 21.43
CA MET A 1 -2.21 -2.66 20.18
C MET A 1 -0.79 -3.17 19.90
N THR A 2 0.06 -3.43 20.91
CA THR A 2 1.47 -3.85 20.71
C THR A 2 1.66 -5.18 19.95
N THR A 3 0.79 -6.17 20.15
CA THR A 3 0.91 -7.49 19.47
C THR A 3 0.61 -7.41 17.96
N PHE A 4 -0.21 -6.46 17.54
CA PHE A 4 -0.59 -6.31 16.13
C PHE A 4 0.55 -5.69 15.31
N ARG A 5 1.16 -4.61 15.81
CA ARG A 5 2.36 -4.02 15.18
C ARG A 5 3.47 -5.04 14.97
N LEU A 6 3.73 -5.88 15.97
CA LEU A 6 4.72 -6.95 15.84
C LEU A 6 4.37 -7.95 14.73
N ALA A 7 3.09 -8.30 14.55
CA ALA A 7 2.66 -9.24 13.52
C ALA A 7 2.81 -8.66 12.11
N CYS A 8 2.41 -7.40 11.90
CA CYS A 8 2.58 -6.70 10.61
C CYS A 8 4.06 -6.49 10.28
N GLN A 9 4.89 -6.12 11.27
CA GLN A 9 6.33 -6.01 11.10
C GLN A 9 7.00 -7.36 10.76
N ALA A 10 6.55 -8.47 11.36
CA ALA A 10 7.07 -9.81 11.06
C ALA A 10 6.71 -10.27 9.63
N VAL A 11 5.48 -9.97 9.18
CA VAL A 11 5.06 -10.24 7.79
C VAL A 11 5.91 -9.45 6.81
N ASN A 12 6.19 -8.18 7.11
CA ASN A 12 7.06 -7.34 6.28
C ASN A 12 8.51 -7.85 6.25
N ALA A 13 9.08 -8.27 7.38
CA ALA A 13 10.41 -8.88 7.42
C ALA A 13 10.49 -10.13 6.53
N THR A 14 9.40 -10.91 6.48
CA THR A 14 9.30 -12.09 5.61
C THR A 14 9.20 -11.69 4.13
N ALA A 15 8.39 -10.68 3.79
CA ALA A 15 8.23 -10.17 2.42
C ALA A 15 9.52 -9.54 1.86
N ARG A 16 10.26 -8.78 2.68
CA ARG A 16 11.58 -8.21 2.32
C ARG A 16 12.66 -9.26 2.14
N SER A 17 12.62 -10.33 2.95
CA SER A 17 13.58 -11.44 2.81
C SER A 17 13.34 -12.22 1.52
N ALA A 18 12.08 -12.36 1.08
CA ALA A 18 11.74 -13.02 -0.18
C ALA A 18 12.17 -12.22 -1.43
N THR A 19 12.25 -10.89 -1.34
CA THR A 19 12.73 -10.03 -2.44
C THR A 19 14.26 -10.01 -2.57
N ALA A 20 14.98 -10.28 -1.49
CA ALA A 20 16.45 -10.26 -1.48
C ALA A 20 17.12 -11.52 -2.08
N GLU A 21 16.37 -12.61 -2.35
CA GLU A 21 16.91 -13.88 -2.87
C GLU A 21 16.74 -14.11 -4.39
N VAL A 22 16.39 -13.09 -5.18
CA VAL A 22 16.34 -13.24 -6.65
C VAL A 22 17.73 -13.04 -7.26
N ARG A 23 18.56 -14.08 -7.23
CA ARG A 23 19.71 -14.21 -8.13
C ARG A 23 19.21 -14.44 -9.56
N GLN A 24 19.61 -13.53 -10.47
CA GLN A 24 19.19 -13.46 -11.87
C GLN A 24 19.47 -14.73 -12.68
N ALA A 25 18.46 -15.17 -13.44
CA ALA A 25 18.58 -16.00 -14.65
C ALA A 25 17.73 -15.36 -15.78
N PRO A 26 18.15 -15.44 -17.06
CA PRO A 26 17.52 -14.67 -18.13
C PRO A 26 16.30 -15.40 -18.70
N GLY A 27 15.22 -14.66 -18.93
CA GLY A 27 14.15 -15.07 -19.84
C GLY A 27 12.96 -15.77 -19.19
N MET A 28 12.24 -15.07 -18.31
CA MET A 28 10.81 -15.28 -18.09
C MET A 28 10.22 -13.90 -17.82
N MET A 29 9.08 -13.56 -18.43
CA MET A 29 8.24 -12.43 -18.06
C MET A 29 7.98 -12.58 -16.55
N GLY A 30 8.74 -11.87 -15.72
CA GLY A 30 8.78 -12.09 -14.28
C GLY A 30 7.42 -11.77 -13.72
N ALA A 31 6.77 -12.75 -13.08
CA ALA A 31 5.64 -12.49 -12.20
C ALA A 31 6.14 -11.51 -11.15
N VAL A 32 5.80 -10.22 -11.33
CA VAL A 32 6.01 -9.21 -10.31
C VAL A 32 5.22 -9.72 -9.10
N PRO A 33 5.86 -9.96 -7.93
CA PRO A 33 5.12 -10.36 -6.75
C PRO A 33 4.04 -9.30 -6.53
N GLU A 34 2.79 -9.75 -6.40
CA GLU A 34 1.67 -8.85 -6.11
C GLU A 34 2.06 -7.95 -4.94
N PRO A 35 2.09 -6.61 -5.12
CA PRO A 35 2.68 -5.72 -4.13
C PRO A 35 1.91 -5.75 -2.80
N MET A 36 0.67 -6.23 -2.83
CA MET A 36 -0.25 -6.24 -1.69
C MET A 36 -0.52 -7.65 -1.15
N ASN A 37 -0.37 -7.78 0.16
CA ASN A 37 -0.64 -9.00 0.92
C ASN A 37 -1.93 -8.86 1.73
N LEU A 38 -2.89 -9.77 1.51
CA LEU A 38 -4.12 -9.87 2.30
C LEU A 38 -4.13 -11.16 3.15
N ILE A 39 -3.76 -11.05 4.42
CA ILE A 39 -3.52 -12.17 5.32
C ILE A 39 -4.52 -12.22 6.48
N ALA A 40 -4.74 -13.41 7.05
CA ALA A 40 -5.52 -13.57 8.28
C ALA A 40 -4.66 -13.31 9.52
N VAL A 41 -5.15 -12.53 10.48
CA VAL A 41 -4.43 -12.16 11.71
C VAL A 41 -5.38 -12.25 12.90
N ALA A 42 -5.20 -13.28 13.74
CA ALA A 42 -5.86 -13.45 15.04
C ALA A 42 -7.34 -12.96 15.10
N GLY A 43 -8.21 -13.62 14.34
CA GLY A 43 -9.66 -13.31 14.29
C GLY A 43 -10.05 -12.13 13.39
N SER A 44 -9.12 -11.58 12.61
CA SER A 44 -9.35 -10.52 11.62
C SER A 44 -8.50 -10.78 10.36
N SER A 45 -8.50 -9.84 9.43
CA SER A 45 -7.60 -9.82 8.27
C SER A 45 -6.80 -8.52 8.24
N SER A 46 -5.66 -8.54 7.54
CA SER A 46 -4.81 -7.38 7.33
C SER A 46 -4.37 -7.29 5.87
N LEU A 47 -4.47 -6.09 5.31
CA LEU A 47 -3.95 -5.71 4.01
C LEU A 47 -2.68 -4.89 4.22
N THR A 48 -1.56 -5.31 3.61
CA THR A 48 -0.27 -4.65 3.76
C THR A 48 0.50 -4.59 2.45
N PHE A 49 1.31 -3.55 2.28
CA PHE A 49 2.35 -3.48 1.25
C PHE A 49 3.52 -2.60 1.70
N ALA A 50 4.72 -2.92 1.22
CA ALA A 50 5.91 -2.13 1.48
C ALA A 50 5.93 -0.88 0.58
N CYS A 51 6.38 0.24 1.13
CA CYS A 51 6.57 1.49 0.39
C CYS A 51 8.06 1.70 0.06
N ARG A 52 8.35 2.60 -0.89
CA ARG A 52 9.69 3.02 -1.39
C ARG A 52 10.34 2.12 -2.46
N ASP A 53 9.61 1.15 -3.00
CA ASP A 53 10.03 0.34 -4.17
C ASP A 53 8.85 0.01 -5.11
N LEU A 54 7.80 0.85 -5.11
CA LEU A 54 6.63 0.65 -5.98
C LEU A 54 6.84 1.32 -7.34
N PRO A 55 6.27 0.76 -8.44
CA PRO A 55 6.34 1.40 -9.76
C PRO A 55 5.87 2.86 -9.77
N ALA A 56 4.85 3.17 -8.96
CA ALA A 56 4.29 4.51 -8.78
C ALA A 56 5.22 5.54 -8.12
N ASP A 57 6.27 5.11 -7.39
CA ASP A 57 7.00 5.98 -6.46
C ASP A 57 7.68 7.16 -7.16
N ALA A 58 8.23 6.95 -8.36
CA ALA A 58 8.86 8.02 -9.13
C ALA A 58 7.87 9.15 -9.47
N ALA A 59 6.60 8.81 -9.71
CA ALA A 59 5.56 9.80 -9.99
C ALA A 59 5.09 10.54 -8.73
N VAL A 60 5.04 9.84 -7.59
CA VAL A 60 4.74 10.45 -6.28
C VAL A 60 5.81 11.49 -5.93
N ILE A 61 7.10 11.13 -6.05
CA ILE A 61 8.23 12.04 -5.83
C ILE A 61 8.20 13.22 -6.80
N ALA A 62 7.93 12.98 -8.08
CA ALA A 62 7.85 14.05 -9.07
C ALA A 62 6.69 15.03 -8.81
N ALA A 63 5.66 14.60 -8.10
CA ALA A 63 4.56 15.45 -7.64
C ALA A 63 4.87 16.19 -6.34
N GLY A 64 6.04 15.98 -5.73
CA GLY A 64 6.47 16.64 -4.49
C GLY A 64 6.08 15.92 -3.21
N HIS A 65 5.60 14.67 -3.32
CA HIS A 65 5.15 13.85 -2.20
C HIS A 65 6.18 12.77 -1.84
N GLU A 66 6.19 12.33 -0.58
CA GLU A 66 6.99 11.21 -0.10
C GLU A 66 6.21 9.89 -0.26
N PRO A 67 6.71 8.88 -1.02
CA PRO A 67 6.00 7.61 -1.24
C PRO A 67 6.11 6.68 -0.01
N ASN A 68 5.50 7.08 1.10
CA ASN A 68 5.49 6.37 2.36
C ASN A 68 4.08 5.88 2.75
N GLY A 69 3.95 5.15 3.86
CA GLY A 69 2.64 4.61 4.26
C GLY A 69 1.61 5.70 4.59
N TYR A 70 2.01 6.88 5.06
CA TYR A 70 1.10 7.98 5.34
C TYR A 70 0.55 8.61 4.06
N PHE A 71 1.39 8.75 3.02
CA PHE A 71 0.93 9.10 1.68
C PHE A 71 -0.14 8.12 1.18
N TRP A 72 0.15 6.82 1.24
CA TRP A 72 -0.78 5.79 0.79
C TRP A 72 -2.05 5.70 1.65
N GLU A 73 -1.97 6.07 2.93
CA GLU A 73 -3.14 6.30 3.77
C GLU A 73 -4.00 7.45 3.22
N GLY A 74 -3.37 8.57 2.85
CA GLY A 74 -4.03 9.69 2.18
C GLY A 74 -4.71 9.28 0.87
N VAL A 75 -4.04 8.48 0.03
CA VAL A 75 -4.63 7.93 -1.20
C VAL A 75 -5.87 7.11 -0.88
N ALA A 76 -5.79 6.20 0.10
CA ALA A 76 -6.93 5.39 0.52
C ALA A 76 -8.08 6.25 1.08
N LYS A 77 -7.77 7.31 1.84
CA LYS A 77 -8.75 8.28 2.34
C LYS A 77 -9.46 9.00 1.21
N TYR A 78 -8.74 9.33 0.14
CA TYR A 78 -9.31 10.04 -1.00
C TYR A 78 -10.21 9.16 -1.88
N VAL A 79 -9.76 7.94 -2.22
CA VAL A 79 -10.48 7.08 -3.19
C VAL A 79 -11.49 6.13 -2.55
N ALA A 80 -11.27 5.75 -1.30
CA ALA A 80 -11.99 4.66 -0.64
C ALA A 80 -12.55 5.07 0.74
N ALA A 81 -12.86 6.36 0.96
CA ALA A 81 -13.37 6.88 2.23
C ALA A 81 -14.52 6.04 2.83
N GLY A 82 -15.44 5.56 1.99
CA GLY A 82 -16.56 4.72 2.42
C GLY A 82 -16.12 3.37 3.02
N LEU A 83 -15.09 2.75 2.46
CA LEU A 83 -14.51 1.50 2.97
C LEU A 83 -13.71 1.74 4.26
N LEU A 84 -13.06 2.90 4.38
CA LEU A 84 -12.20 3.20 5.53
C LEU A 84 -12.95 3.29 6.87
N SER A 85 -14.25 3.58 6.84
CA SER A 85 -15.08 3.56 8.06
C SER A 85 -15.17 2.18 8.73
N GLN A 86 -14.77 1.12 8.01
CA GLN A 86 -14.86 -0.28 8.44
C GLN A 86 -13.49 -0.93 8.65
N VAL A 87 -12.39 -0.17 8.52
CA VAL A 87 -11.03 -0.67 8.70
C VAL A 87 -10.25 0.22 9.67
N GLU A 88 -9.30 -0.37 10.37
CA GLU A 88 -8.32 0.33 11.21
C GLU A 88 -7.04 0.50 10.39
N LEU A 89 -6.55 1.74 10.27
CA LEU A 89 -5.29 2.06 9.60
C LEU A 89 -4.17 2.15 10.64
N ASP A 90 -3.03 1.52 10.35
CA ASP A 90 -1.80 1.57 11.16
C ASP A 90 -0.61 1.74 10.20
N CYS A 91 -0.72 2.72 9.30
CA CYS A 91 0.31 2.99 8.31
C CYS A 91 1.54 3.61 8.96
N GLU A 92 2.71 3.31 8.40
CA GLU A 92 4.00 3.78 8.88
C GLU A 92 4.86 4.23 7.69
N ALA A 93 5.94 4.97 7.95
CA ALA A 93 6.81 5.52 6.91
C ALA A 93 7.37 4.47 5.91
N GLY A 94 7.38 3.18 6.25
CA GLY A 94 7.84 2.10 5.36
C GLY A 94 6.73 1.17 4.84
N MET A 95 5.47 1.36 5.24
CA MET A 95 4.42 0.37 4.99
C MET A 95 3.02 0.95 5.11
N PHE A 96 2.17 0.61 4.16
CA PHE A 96 0.73 0.72 4.32
C PHE A 96 0.19 -0.48 5.09
N CYS A 97 -0.70 -0.26 6.05
CA CYS A 97 -1.33 -1.34 6.81
C CYS A 97 -2.78 -0.98 7.16
N ALA A 98 -3.71 -1.84 6.74
CA ALA A 98 -5.11 -1.79 7.13
C ALA A 98 -5.55 -3.11 7.76
N ARG A 99 -6.44 -3.05 8.76
CA ARG A 99 -7.02 -4.21 9.44
C ARG A 99 -8.54 -4.14 9.39
N GLY A 100 -9.20 -5.27 9.18
CA GLY A 100 -10.66 -5.30 9.15
C GLY A 100 -11.23 -6.63 8.68
N ASP A 101 -12.47 -6.57 8.22
CA ASP A 101 -13.12 -7.69 7.55
C ASP A 101 -12.43 -8.02 6.22
N ARG A 102 -12.32 -9.30 5.90
CA ARG A 102 -11.59 -9.77 4.71
C ARG A 102 -12.23 -9.27 3.41
N ALA A 103 -13.56 -9.19 3.34
CA ALA A 103 -14.26 -8.73 2.14
C ALA A 103 -14.06 -7.23 1.93
N VAL A 104 -14.10 -6.44 3.00
CA VAL A 104 -13.82 -4.99 2.94
C VAL A 104 -12.38 -4.74 2.51
N LEU A 105 -11.41 -5.46 3.09
CA LEU A 105 -10.01 -5.33 2.70
C LEU A 105 -9.73 -5.85 1.28
N GLY A 106 -10.51 -6.82 0.78
CA GLY A 106 -10.48 -7.25 -0.61
C GLY A 106 -10.86 -6.13 -1.57
N GLN A 107 -11.95 -5.41 -1.27
CA GLN A 107 -12.37 -4.24 -2.05
C GLN A 107 -11.32 -3.12 -1.98
N LEU A 108 -10.79 -2.83 -0.80
CA LEU A 108 -9.73 -1.82 -0.65
C LEU A 108 -8.47 -2.17 -1.46
N ARG A 109 -8.10 -3.46 -1.52
CA ARG A 109 -6.99 -3.92 -2.37
C ARG A 109 -7.27 -3.66 -3.85
N GLU A 110 -8.47 -3.96 -4.33
CA GLU A 110 -8.82 -3.72 -5.75
C GLU A 110 -8.77 -2.24 -6.11
N GLU A 111 -9.29 -1.37 -5.24
CA GLU A 111 -9.22 0.09 -5.42
C GLU A 111 -7.78 0.60 -5.49
N LEU A 112 -6.90 0.11 -4.59
CA LEU A 112 -5.52 0.58 -4.53
C LEU A 112 -4.64 0.00 -5.65
N ALA A 113 -4.87 -1.25 -6.08
CA ALA A 113 -3.99 -1.97 -7.02
C ALA A 113 -3.68 -1.19 -8.29
N GLY A 114 -4.70 -0.54 -8.84
CA GLY A 114 -4.55 0.24 -10.07
C GLY A 114 -3.60 1.43 -9.95
N TYR A 115 -3.35 1.94 -8.75
CA TYR A 115 -2.49 3.09 -8.51
C TYR A 115 -1.05 2.69 -8.20
N LEU A 116 -0.82 1.54 -7.55
CA LEU A 116 0.53 1.06 -7.20
C LEU A 116 1.37 0.77 -8.46
N ASP A 117 0.73 0.23 -9.49
CA ASP A 117 1.42 -0.20 -10.72
C ASP A 117 1.41 0.85 -11.84
N SER A 118 0.76 2.00 -11.63
CA SER A 118 0.54 2.99 -12.70
C SER A 118 0.97 4.40 -12.29
N PRO A 119 2.20 4.82 -12.67
CA PRO A 119 2.72 6.17 -12.46
C PRO A 119 1.78 7.26 -13.01
N GLU A 120 1.15 7.01 -14.16
CA GLU A 120 0.23 7.96 -14.78
C GLU A 120 -1.05 8.15 -13.97
N LYS A 121 -1.62 7.05 -13.46
CA LYS A 121 -2.84 7.10 -12.63
C LYS A 121 -2.59 7.79 -11.31
N ILE A 122 -1.48 7.46 -10.62
CA ILE A 122 -1.17 8.11 -9.34
C ILE A 122 -0.89 9.61 -9.53
N ALA A 123 -0.14 10.00 -10.56
CA ALA A 123 0.14 11.41 -10.82
C ALA A 123 -1.14 12.19 -11.12
N ARG A 124 -2.08 11.57 -11.85
CA ARG A 124 -3.39 12.17 -12.11
C ARG A 124 -4.21 12.33 -10.83
N LEU A 125 -4.27 11.29 -10.00
CA LEU A 125 -4.97 11.30 -8.72
C LEU A 125 -4.45 12.40 -7.80
N ILE A 126 -3.13 12.54 -7.67
CA ILE A 126 -2.52 13.57 -6.81
C ILE A 126 -3.01 14.96 -7.25
N ARG A 127 -2.91 15.28 -8.55
CA ARG A 127 -3.38 16.56 -9.08
C ARG A 127 -4.87 16.80 -8.83
N GLU A 128 -5.71 15.78 -8.99
CA GLU A 128 -7.15 15.88 -8.76
C GLU A 128 -7.45 16.11 -7.27
N ALA A 129 -6.78 15.39 -6.38
CA ALA A 129 -6.91 15.53 -4.93
C ALA A 129 -6.49 16.94 -4.47
N GLU A 130 -5.31 17.42 -4.87
CA GLU A 130 -4.83 18.76 -4.54
C GLU A 130 -5.75 19.85 -5.10
N ALA A 131 -6.24 19.71 -6.33
CA ALA A 131 -7.19 20.66 -6.93
C ALA A 131 -8.53 20.70 -6.17
N SER A 132 -8.90 19.62 -5.47
CA SER A 132 -10.06 19.59 -4.58
C SER A 132 -9.80 20.16 -3.18
N GLY A 133 -8.55 20.54 -2.88
CA GLY A 133 -8.11 21.03 -1.58
C GLY A 133 -7.73 19.92 -0.58
N PHE A 134 -7.61 18.67 -1.03
CA PHE A 134 -7.13 17.57 -0.20
C PHE A 134 -5.63 17.71 0.07
N GLN A 135 -5.20 17.42 1.29
CA GLN A 135 -3.80 17.45 1.71
C GLN A 135 -3.36 16.02 2.07
N PHE A 136 -2.21 15.60 1.55
CA PHE A 136 -1.55 14.37 1.97
C PHE A 136 -0.69 14.66 3.22
N ASP A 137 -0.64 13.68 4.14
CA ASP A 137 0.05 13.78 5.45
C ASP A 137 1.52 13.32 5.38
N ASP A 138 2.04 13.11 4.17
CA ASP A 138 3.24 12.34 3.84
C ASP A 138 4.57 12.91 4.35
#